data_AF-A0A2G5I627-F1
#
_entry.id   AF-A0A2G5I627-F1
#
_cell.length_a   1.000
_cell.length_b   1.000
_cell.length_c   1.000
_cell.angle_alpha   90.00
_cell.angle_beta   90.00
_cell.angle_gamma   90.00
#
_symmetry.space_group_name_H-M   'P 1'
#
loop_
_entity.id
_entity.type
_entity.pdbx_description
1 polymer ?
#
loop_
_entity_poly.entity_id
_entity_poly.type
_entity_poly.pdbx_seq_one_letter_code
_entity_poly.pdbx_strand_id
1 'polypeptide(L)'
;MGVELSTARYLAPASFLYDFAAQQYGMFSSPNMKDIHDRNLSFFSPQPFFIAGFFFPQQLFQLAWLYKLWTLKKENPQDKKSLDHIVKFVPYYALGNVCIGTWMFFWNSERLSISNIFVLLNTTAQIFYTATQLEPMDTRNTGSVLTHIVAKTFAGIGVLDALHNTSVAYYKNAIPSTTVKALTALGFGGAAFLSDWIFGGCLVYDLIALSVGQRSYDSTWSTQLGFIAAGTAAIVGIKNYLKPPYVRGDYSQVVQDETDDRV
;
A
#
# COMPACT_ATOMS: atom_id res chain seq x y z
N MET A 1 -11.46 9.83 16.38
CA MET A 1 -10.09 9.64 16.90
C MET A 1 -9.14 10.24 15.89
N GLY A 2 -8.55 11.39 16.20
CA GLY A 2 -7.55 12.05 15.38
C GLY A 2 -6.46 12.58 16.29
N VAL A 3 -5.24 12.69 15.76
CA VAL A 3 -4.15 13.39 16.44
C VAL A 3 -4.25 14.88 16.12
N GLU A 4 -3.83 15.73 17.05
CA GLU A 4 -3.69 17.17 16.79
C GLU A 4 -2.67 17.41 15.67
N LEU A 5 -2.82 18.50 14.89
CA LEU A 5 -1.92 18.82 13.78
C LEU A 5 -0.45 18.94 14.21
N SER A 6 -0.19 19.50 15.40
CA SER A 6 1.16 19.58 15.98
C SER A 6 1.75 18.19 16.19
N THR A 7 1.01 17.26 16.79
CA THR A 7 1.42 15.86 16.95
C THR A 7 1.61 15.17 15.61
N ALA A 8 0.67 15.37 14.68
CA ALA A 8 0.70 14.76 13.36
C ALA A 8 1.99 15.10 12.60
N ARG A 9 2.37 16.39 12.64
CA ARG A 9 3.56 16.93 12.01
C ARG A 9 4.83 16.24 12.48
N TYR A 10 4.94 15.83 13.74
CA TYR A 10 6.12 15.09 14.20
C TYR A 10 5.98 13.57 14.03
N LEU A 11 4.80 13.02 14.33
CA LEU A 11 4.57 11.58 14.34
C LEU A 11 4.78 10.96 12.96
N ALA A 12 4.20 11.55 11.91
CA ALA A 12 4.29 10.97 10.57
C ALA A 12 5.72 11.00 9.98
N PRO A 13 6.46 12.12 9.99
CA PRO A 13 7.86 12.11 9.55
C PRO A 13 8.75 11.22 10.41
N ALA A 14 8.57 11.17 11.74
CA ALA A 14 9.37 10.33 12.61
C ALA A 14 9.15 8.84 12.30
N SER A 15 7.91 8.41 12.10
CA SER A 15 7.61 7.02 11.71
C SER A 15 8.18 6.69 10.33
N PHE A 16 8.07 7.62 9.35
CA PHE A 16 8.65 7.45 8.03
C PHE A 16 10.18 7.28 8.08
N LEU A 17 10.87 8.13 8.86
CA LEU A 17 12.32 8.04 9.00
C LEU A 17 12.75 6.73 9.66
N TYR A 18 11.99 6.25 10.65
CA TYR A 18 12.21 4.95 11.27
C TYR A 18 12.11 3.81 10.25
N ASP A 19 10.99 3.74 9.51
CA ASP A 19 10.79 2.72 8.48
C ASP A 19 11.86 2.81 7.40
N PHE A 20 12.09 4.01 6.86
CA PHE A 20 13.10 4.22 5.83
C PHE A 20 14.50 3.76 6.27
N ALA A 21 14.92 4.09 7.49
CA ALA A 21 16.20 3.66 8.04
C ALA A 21 16.26 2.14 8.22
N ALA A 22 15.19 1.52 8.72
CA ALA A 22 15.09 0.06 8.83
C ALA A 22 15.19 -0.61 7.46
N GLN A 23 14.50 -0.08 6.44
CA GLN A 23 14.60 -0.58 5.05
C GLN A 23 16.02 -0.44 4.48
N GLN A 24 16.72 0.67 4.75
CA GLN A 24 18.14 0.79 4.36
C GLN A 24 18.99 -0.28 5.04
N TYR A 25 18.82 -0.49 6.35
CA TYR A 25 19.48 -1.58 7.07
C TYR A 25 19.15 -2.95 6.45
N GLY A 26 17.89 -3.17 6.10
CA GLY A 26 17.40 -4.36 5.43
C GLY A 26 18.13 -4.70 4.13
N MET A 27 18.31 -3.68 3.29
CA MET A 27 18.96 -3.82 1.98
C MET A 27 20.48 -3.94 2.06
N PHE A 28 21.13 -3.27 3.03
CA PHE A 28 22.59 -3.16 3.08
C PHE A 28 23.28 -4.06 4.12
N SER A 29 22.51 -4.74 4.98
CA SER A 29 23.07 -5.71 5.94
C SER A 29 23.48 -7.02 5.26
N SER A 30 24.10 -7.92 6.03
CA SER A 30 24.49 -9.25 5.57
C SER A 30 24.11 -10.27 6.64
N PRO A 31 23.19 -11.22 6.35
CA PRO A 31 22.41 -11.32 5.11
C PRO A 31 21.48 -10.11 4.91
N ASN A 32 21.30 -9.70 3.65
CA ASN A 32 20.30 -8.67 3.31
C ASN A 32 18.91 -9.28 3.13
N MET A 33 17.89 -8.43 3.01
CA MET A 33 16.49 -8.86 2.87
C MET A 33 16.24 -9.80 1.69
N LYS A 34 17.00 -9.65 0.59
CA LYS A 34 16.91 -10.51 -0.60
C LYS A 34 17.55 -11.88 -0.33
N ASP A 35 18.69 -11.92 0.35
CA ASP A 35 19.32 -13.19 0.76
C ASP A 35 18.36 -14.01 1.62
N ILE A 36 17.65 -13.35 2.55
CA ILE A 36 16.63 -14.01 3.37
C ILE A 36 15.46 -14.51 2.52
N HIS A 37 14.97 -13.69 1.58
CA HIS A 37 13.91 -14.08 0.65
C HIS A 37 14.30 -15.32 -0.16
N ASP A 38 15.49 -15.32 -0.78
CA ASP A 38 15.96 -16.40 -1.64
C ASP A 38 16.14 -17.72 -0.86
N ARG A 39 16.46 -17.65 0.44
CA ARG A 39 16.57 -18.82 1.33
C ARG A 39 15.22 -19.39 1.77
N ASN A 40 14.15 -18.61 1.65
CA ASN A 40 12.85 -18.88 2.26
C ASN A 40 11.70 -18.80 1.24
N LEU A 41 11.92 -19.29 0.02
CA LEU A 41 10.90 -19.26 -1.03
C LEU A 41 9.64 -20.06 -0.66
N SER A 42 8.49 -19.60 -1.15
CA SER A 42 7.20 -20.27 -1.07
C SER A 42 6.31 -19.85 -2.25
N PHE A 43 5.08 -20.36 -2.29
CA PHE A 43 4.14 -20.16 -3.38
C PHE A 43 3.60 -18.73 -3.52
N PHE A 44 3.86 -17.85 -2.55
CA PHE A 44 3.63 -16.41 -2.68
C PHE A 44 4.93 -15.58 -2.62
N SER A 45 6.06 -16.13 -3.07
CA SER A 45 7.30 -15.37 -3.21
C SER A 45 7.29 -14.52 -4.49
N PRO A 46 7.30 -13.18 -4.39
CA PRO A 46 7.32 -12.28 -5.54
C PRO A 46 8.74 -12.10 -6.09
N GLN A 47 8.85 -11.50 -7.27
CA GLN A 47 10.14 -11.09 -7.82
C GLN A 47 10.67 -9.85 -7.05
N PRO A 48 11.89 -9.89 -6.46
CA PRO A 48 12.37 -8.80 -5.59
C PRO A 48 12.53 -7.41 -6.24
N PHE A 49 12.86 -7.32 -7.53
CA PHE A 49 12.97 -6.04 -8.23
C PHE A 49 11.62 -5.39 -8.51
N PHE A 50 10.54 -6.16 -8.64
CA PHE A 50 9.17 -5.61 -8.66
C PHE A 50 8.84 -4.97 -7.30
N ILE A 51 9.25 -5.60 -6.20
CA ILE A 51 9.06 -5.00 -4.86
C ILE A 51 9.79 -3.66 -4.76
N ALA A 52 11.08 -3.62 -5.14
CA ALA A 52 11.83 -2.36 -5.18
C ALA A 52 11.19 -1.31 -6.11
N GLY A 53 10.70 -1.74 -7.28
CA GLY A 53 10.02 -0.89 -8.27
C GLY A 53 8.69 -0.32 -7.78
N PHE A 54 7.98 -1.02 -6.88
CA PHE A 54 6.77 -0.53 -6.23
C PHE A 54 7.09 0.50 -5.14
N PHE A 55 8.03 0.17 -4.25
CA PHE A 55 8.36 1.02 -3.11
C PHE A 55 8.98 2.35 -3.54
N PHE A 56 9.82 2.39 -4.59
CA PHE A 56 10.47 3.63 -5.01
C PHE A 56 9.50 4.80 -5.28
N PRO A 57 8.52 4.69 -6.21
CA PRO A 57 7.53 5.75 -6.41
C PRO A 57 6.65 5.97 -5.18
N GLN A 58 6.35 4.92 -4.41
CA GLN A 58 5.60 5.04 -3.16
C GLN A 58 6.31 5.97 -2.16
N GLN A 59 7.63 5.87 -2.01
CA GLN A 59 8.42 6.76 -1.14
C GLN A 59 8.31 8.22 -1.61
N LEU A 60 8.32 8.48 -2.91
CA LEU A 60 8.18 9.85 -3.44
C LEU A 60 6.81 10.46 -3.12
N PHE A 61 5.73 9.68 -3.27
CA PHE A 61 4.39 10.13 -2.90
C PHE A 61 4.25 10.36 -1.39
N GLN A 62 4.88 9.53 -0.57
CA GLN A 62 4.93 9.76 0.88
C GLN A 62 5.65 11.04 1.23
N LEU A 63 6.81 11.32 0.63
CA LEU A 63 7.53 12.59 0.85
C LEU A 63 6.69 13.80 0.40
N ALA A 64 5.99 13.72 -0.73
CA ALA A 64 5.08 14.78 -1.18
C ALA A 64 3.90 14.98 -0.20
N TRP A 65 3.35 13.89 0.34
CA TRP A 65 2.28 13.92 1.33
C TRP A 65 2.75 14.52 2.68
N LEU A 66 3.93 14.13 3.16
CA LEU A 66 4.57 14.69 4.35
C LEU A 66 4.92 16.17 4.18
N TYR A 67 5.40 16.56 2.99
CA TYR A 67 5.63 17.96 2.66
C TYR A 67 4.35 18.78 2.80
N LYS A 68 3.22 18.29 2.24
CA LYS A 68 1.92 18.95 2.39
C LYS A 68 1.47 19.06 3.85
N LEU A 69 1.65 18.01 4.66
CA LEU A 69 1.34 18.05 6.09
C LEU A 69 2.08 19.19 6.81
N TRP A 70 3.32 19.49 6.39
CA TRP A 70 4.14 20.52 7.00
C TRP A 70 3.84 21.93 6.45
N THR A 71 3.58 22.06 5.15
CA THR A 71 3.46 23.37 4.49
C THR A 71 2.07 23.98 4.48
N LEU A 72 1.02 23.17 4.52
CA LEU A 72 -0.36 23.67 4.50
C LEU A 72 -0.67 24.45 5.79
N LYS A 73 -1.43 25.55 5.65
CA LYS A 73 -1.75 26.47 6.74
C LYS A 73 -3.20 26.29 7.18
N LYS A 74 -3.40 25.96 8.46
CA LYS A 74 -4.74 25.75 9.06
C LYS A 74 -5.65 26.98 8.92
N GLU A 75 -5.06 28.17 8.83
CA GLU A 75 -5.74 29.45 8.75
C GLU A 75 -6.41 29.66 7.38
N ASN A 76 -5.91 29.01 6.33
CA ASN A 76 -6.53 29.03 5.00
C ASN A 76 -7.63 27.95 4.93
N PRO A 77 -8.88 28.29 4.60
CA PRO A 77 -10.00 27.32 4.53
C PRO A 77 -9.76 26.14 3.59
N GLN A 78 -9.11 26.34 2.44
CA GLN A 78 -8.84 25.28 1.47
C GLN A 78 -7.73 24.34 1.96
N ASP A 79 -6.66 24.91 2.52
CA ASP A 79 -5.57 24.16 3.14
C ASP A 79 -6.08 23.34 4.32
N LYS A 80 -7.00 23.89 5.11
CA LYS A 80 -7.64 23.20 6.24
C LYS A 80 -8.37 21.93 5.77
N LYS A 81 -9.16 22.00 4.70
CA LYS A 81 -9.81 20.81 4.13
C LYS A 81 -8.79 19.74 3.72
N SER A 82 -7.69 20.15 3.07
CA SER A 82 -6.61 19.22 2.74
C SER A 82 -5.94 18.62 3.98
N LEU A 83 -5.70 19.43 5.01
CA LEU A 83 -5.13 18.98 6.29
C LEU A 83 -6.03 17.98 7.01
N ASP A 84 -7.36 18.17 6.97
CA ASP A 84 -8.30 17.26 7.61
C ASP A 84 -8.20 15.83 7.04
N HIS A 85 -8.05 15.69 5.71
CA HIS A 85 -7.79 14.39 5.08
C HIS A 85 -6.47 13.78 5.53
N ILE A 86 -5.40 14.57 5.52
CA ILE A 86 -4.04 14.13 5.86
C ILE A 86 -3.99 13.68 7.33
N VAL A 87 -4.41 14.55 8.26
CA VAL A 87 -4.32 14.32 9.71
C VAL A 87 -5.15 13.12 10.14
N LYS A 88 -6.33 12.88 9.53
CA LYS A 88 -7.16 11.69 9.79
C LYS A 88 -6.42 10.38 9.49
N PHE A 89 -5.52 10.37 8.51
CA PHE A 89 -4.77 9.18 8.12
C PHE A 89 -3.48 8.96 8.94
N VAL A 90 -2.91 10.02 9.55
CA VAL A 90 -1.61 9.96 10.24
C VAL A 90 -1.47 8.81 11.26
N PRO A 91 -2.46 8.46 12.10
CA PRO A 91 -2.30 7.35 13.03
C PRO A 91 -2.08 5.99 12.33
N TYR A 92 -2.78 5.75 11.21
CA TYR A 92 -2.65 4.54 10.41
C TYR A 92 -1.34 4.52 9.62
N TYR A 93 -0.95 5.69 9.09
CA TYR A 93 0.35 5.87 8.45
C TYR A 93 1.50 5.55 9.42
N ALA A 94 1.46 6.10 10.62
CA ALA A 94 2.48 5.88 11.63
C ALA A 94 2.54 4.43 12.11
N LEU A 95 1.38 3.81 12.37
CA LEU A 95 1.30 2.39 12.69
C LEU A 95 1.91 1.53 11.58
N GLY A 96 1.59 1.81 10.32
CA GLY A 96 2.12 1.06 9.18
C GLY A 96 3.64 1.13 9.10
N ASN A 97 4.20 2.34 9.14
CA ASN A 97 5.66 2.54 9.12
C ASN A 97 6.35 1.87 10.31
N VAL A 98 5.79 1.96 11.52
CA VAL A 98 6.35 1.27 12.70
C VAL A 98 6.29 -0.25 12.53
N CYS A 99 5.19 -0.79 12.01
CA CYS A 99 5.06 -2.21 11.74
C CYS A 99 6.06 -2.70 10.69
N ILE A 100 6.19 -2.02 9.55
CA ILE A 100 7.10 -2.42 8.46
C ILE A 100 8.57 -2.24 8.87
N GLY A 101 8.92 -1.13 9.51
CA GLY A 101 10.27 -0.95 10.04
C GLY A 101 10.63 -2.01 11.09
N THR A 102 9.68 -2.39 11.95
CA THR A 102 9.90 -3.45 12.96
C THR A 102 9.98 -4.83 12.32
N TRP A 103 9.14 -5.10 11.33
CA TRP A 103 9.18 -6.32 10.51
C TRP A 103 10.57 -6.56 9.95
N MET A 104 11.27 -5.52 9.47
CA MET A 104 12.59 -5.67 8.87
C MET A 104 13.63 -6.30 9.81
N PHE A 105 13.61 -5.97 11.10
CA PHE A 105 14.54 -6.57 12.07
C PHE A 105 14.29 -8.07 12.24
N PHE A 106 13.03 -8.48 12.32
CA PHE A 106 12.66 -9.89 12.46
C PHE A 106 12.86 -10.66 11.16
N TRP A 107 12.61 -10.03 10.01
CA TRP A 107 12.90 -10.59 8.69
C TRP A 107 14.38 -10.91 8.54
N ASN A 108 15.26 -9.92 8.77
CA ASN A 108 16.71 -10.10 8.64
C ASN A 108 17.30 -11.09 9.67
N SER A 109 16.60 -11.31 10.78
CA SER A 109 16.96 -12.33 11.78
C SER A 109 16.36 -13.71 11.50
N GLU A 110 15.73 -13.90 10.33
CA GLU A 110 14.98 -15.11 9.93
C GLU A 110 13.90 -15.54 10.94
N ARG A 111 13.38 -14.62 11.75
CA ARG A 111 12.27 -14.84 12.69
C ARG A 111 10.93 -14.62 11.98
N LEU A 112 10.71 -15.35 10.90
CA LEU A 112 9.64 -15.10 9.92
C LEU A 112 8.22 -15.11 10.52
N SER A 113 7.93 -15.98 11.50
CA SER A 113 6.63 -16.00 12.16
C SER A 113 6.35 -14.73 12.97
N ILE A 114 7.38 -14.13 13.59
CA ILE A 114 7.25 -12.85 14.31
C ILE A 114 7.13 -11.71 13.31
N SER A 115 7.94 -11.73 12.25
CA SER A 115 7.82 -10.82 11.10
C SER A 115 6.38 -10.75 10.62
N ASN A 116 5.75 -11.91 10.40
CA ASN A 116 4.39 -12.00 9.88
C ASN A 116 3.36 -11.28 10.77
N ILE A 117 3.54 -11.25 12.09
CA ILE A 117 2.62 -10.54 13.00
C ILE A 117 2.55 -9.06 12.65
N PHE A 118 3.69 -8.40 12.47
CA PHE A 118 3.75 -6.98 12.15
C PHE A 118 3.17 -6.66 10.77
N VAL A 119 3.43 -7.53 9.79
CA VAL A 119 2.83 -7.40 8.46
C VAL A 119 1.32 -7.53 8.53
N LEU A 120 0.78 -8.53 9.23
CA LEU A 120 -0.67 -8.69 9.38
C LEU A 120 -1.31 -7.51 10.12
N LEU A 121 -0.65 -6.94 11.13
CA LEU A 121 -1.10 -5.74 11.81
C LEU A 121 -1.15 -4.53 10.87
N ASN A 122 -0.09 -4.29 10.08
CA ASN A 122 -0.08 -3.24 9.07
C ASN A 122 -1.19 -3.46 8.05
N THR A 123 -1.21 -4.59 7.37
CA THR A 123 -2.17 -4.89 6.30
C THR A 123 -3.61 -4.74 6.77
N THR A 124 -3.93 -5.28 7.95
CA THR A 124 -5.28 -5.15 8.53
C THR A 124 -5.63 -3.70 8.80
N ALA A 125 -4.73 -2.90 9.39
CA ALA A 125 -4.98 -1.50 9.68
C ALA A 125 -5.18 -0.66 8.41
N GLN A 126 -4.36 -0.88 7.37
CA GLN A 126 -4.46 -0.14 6.11
C GLN A 126 -5.73 -0.52 5.33
N ILE A 127 -6.05 -1.81 5.23
CA ILE A 127 -7.31 -2.26 4.61
C ILE A 127 -8.51 -1.73 5.38
N PHE A 128 -8.48 -1.79 6.73
CA PHE A 128 -9.55 -1.26 7.55
C PHE A 128 -9.78 0.25 7.30
N TYR A 129 -8.71 1.04 7.29
CA TYR A 129 -8.81 2.48 7.03
C TYR A 129 -9.39 2.76 5.63
N THR A 130 -8.83 2.14 4.60
CA THR A 130 -9.28 2.33 3.22
C THR A 130 -10.72 1.87 2.98
N ALA A 131 -11.17 0.82 3.67
CA ALA A 131 -12.51 0.28 3.52
C ALA A 131 -13.59 1.01 4.34
N THR A 132 -13.25 1.65 5.47
CA THR A 132 -14.25 2.15 6.43
C THR A 132 -14.14 3.63 6.76
N GLN A 133 -12.96 4.23 6.63
CA GLN A 133 -12.67 5.60 7.08
C GLN A 133 -12.36 6.55 5.94
N LEU A 134 -11.84 6.01 4.82
CA LEU A 134 -11.43 6.79 3.67
C LEU A 134 -12.65 7.16 2.82
N GLU A 135 -12.98 8.44 2.81
CA GLU A 135 -14.04 9.02 1.99
C GLU A 135 -13.68 9.00 0.50
N PRO A 136 -14.65 9.13 -0.42
CA PRO A 136 -14.37 9.20 -1.85
C PRO A 136 -13.32 10.28 -2.19
N MET A 137 -12.42 9.98 -3.12
CA MET A 137 -11.36 10.92 -3.52
C MET A 137 -11.98 12.15 -4.18
N ASP A 138 -11.78 13.32 -3.58
CA ASP A 138 -11.94 14.61 -4.27
C ASP A 138 -10.68 14.87 -5.11
N THR A 139 -10.83 14.85 -6.43
CA THR A 139 -9.71 15.03 -7.39
C THR A 139 -9.21 16.47 -7.49
N ARG A 140 -9.94 17.44 -6.92
CA ARG A 140 -9.55 18.86 -6.90
C ARG A 140 -8.70 19.19 -5.69
N ASN A 141 -8.81 18.39 -4.62
CA ASN A 141 -8.07 18.58 -3.39
C ASN A 141 -6.79 17.73 -3.40
N THR A 142 -5.63 18.38 -3.55
CA THR A 142 -4.33 17.68 -3.60
C THR A 142 -4.02 16.87 -2.34
N GLY A 143 -4.46 17.31 -1.15
CA GLY A 143 -4.33 16.56 0.10
C GLY A 143 -5.15 15.27 0.09
N SER A 144 -6.38 15.32 -0.42
CA SER A 144 -7.24 14.13 -0.65
C SER A 144 -6.58 13.14 -1.61
N VAL A 145 -6.10 13.61 -2.77
CA VAL A 145 -5.45 12.78 -3.79
C VAL A 145 -4.20 12.10 -3.24
N LEU A 146 -3.31 12.85 -2.60
CA LEU A 146 -2.08 12.28 -2.02
C LEU A 146 -2.39 11.29 -0.90
N THR A 147 -3.36 11.59 -0.03
CA THR A 147 -3.79 10.67 1.04
C THR A 147 -4.32 9.36 0.46
N HIS A 148 -5.08 9.44 -0.63
CA HIS A 148 -5.57 8.28 -1.36
C HIS A 148 -4.44 7.44 -1.96
N ILE A 149 -3.48 8.07 -2.62
CA ILE A 149 -2.33 7.37 -3.19
C ILE A 149 -1.54 6.67 -2.08
N VAL A 150 -1.19 7.37 -1.00
CA VAL A 150 -0.41 6.78 0.09
C VAL A 150 -1.20 5.67 0.79
N ALA A 151 -2.43 5.92 1.22
CA ALA A 151 -3.21 4.93 1.96
C ALA A 151 -3.51 3.66 1.13
N LYS A 152 -3.87 3.82 -0.14
CA LYS A 152 -4.23 2.68 -1.00
C LYS A 152 -3.03 1.91 -1.50
N THR A 153 -1.86 2.55 -1.68
CA THR A 153 -0.62 1.82 -2.01
C THR A 153 -0.11 1.03 -0.80
N PHE A 154 -0.19 1.58 0.42
CA PHE A 154 0.08 0.84 1.66
C PHE A 154 -0.86 -0.37 1.84
N ALA A 155 -2.17 -0.17 1.63
CA ALA A 155 -3.13 -1.27 1.69
C ALA A 155 -2.87 -2.31 0.60
N GLY A 156 -2.57 -1.86 -0.63
CA GLY A 156 -2.29 -2.69 -1.79
C GLY A 156 -1.12 -3.63 -1.55
N ILE A 157 0.09 -3.08 -1.36
CA ILE A 157 1.28 -3.89 -1.11
C ILE A 157 1.15 -4.74 0.16
N GLY A 158 0.40 -4.25 1.16
CA GLY A 158 0.08 -5.02 2.35
C GLY A 158 -0.61 -6.36 2.06
N VAL A 159 -1.42 -6.47 1.00
CA VAL A 159 -2.01 -7.75 0.58
C VAL A 159 -0.91 -8.72 0.16
N LEU A 160 0.00 -8.29 -0.71
CA LEU A 160 1.14 -9.11 -1.11
C LEU A 160 2.02 -9.47 0.07
N ASP A 161 2.35 -8.50 0.93
CA ASP A 161 3.20 -8.74 2.09
C ASP A 161 2.58 -9.78 3.02
N ALA A 162 1.27 -9.70 3.28
CA ALA A 162 0.57 -10.68 4.12
C ALA A 162 0.61 -12.09 3.53
N LEU A 163 0.36 -12.22 2.21
CA LEU A 163 0.42 -13.51 1.51
C LEU A 163 1.84 -14.08 1.52
N HIS A 164 2.82 -13.27 1.12
CA HIS A 164 4.23 -13.64 1.06
C HIS A 164 4.74 -14.04 2.45
N ASN A 165 4.62 -13.16 3.45
CA ASN A 165 5.13 -13.41 4.80
C ASN A 165 4.46 -14.63 5.45
N THR A 166 3.15 -14.80 5.29
CA THR A 166 2.46 -15.98 5.82
C THR A 166 2.96 -17.25 5.13
N SER A 167 3.13 -17.23 3.80
CA SER A 167 3.61 -18.40 3.06
C SER A 167 5.05 -18.78 3.43
N VAL A 168 5.96 -17.82 3.56
CA VAL A 168 7.36 -18.13 3.90
C VAL A 168 7.52 -18.54 5.37
N ALA A 169 6.71 -17.98 6.28
CA ALA A 169 6.79 -18.28 7.71
C ALA A 169 6.28 -19.69 8.05
N TYR A 170 5.28 -20.21 7.32
CA TYR A 170 4.59 -21.45 7.69
C TYR A 170 4.59 -22.52 6.60
N TYR A 171 4.94 -22.16 5.37
CA TYR A 171 4.89 -23.05 4.20
C TYR A 171 6.14 -22.87 3.31
N LYS A 172 7.31 -22.72 3.93
CA LYS A 172 8.60 -22.67 3.24
C LYS A 172 8.78 -23.88 2.32
N ASN A 173 9.25 -23.63 1.10
CA ASN A 173 9.46 -24.62 0.04
C ASN A 173 8.20 -25.42 -0.36
N ALA A 174 7.00 -24.92 -0.03
CA ALA A 174 5.75 -25.53 -0.48
C ALA A 174 5.35 -25.03 -1.87
N ILE A 175 4.60 -25.88 -2.57
CA ILE A 175 3.93 -25.61 -3.86
C ILE A 175 2.43 -25.39 -3.57
N PRO A 176 1.73 -24.50 -4.30
CA PRO A 176 0.35 -24.19 -3.94
C PRO A 176 -0.60 -25.35 -4.26
N SER A 177 -1.45 -25.68 -3.29
CA SER A 177 -2.53 -26.64 -3.49
C SER A 177 -3.63 -26.06 -4.40
N THR A 178 -4.50 -26.92 -4.93
CA THR A 178 -5.69 -26.49 -5.69
C THR A 178 -6.55 -25.49 -4.91
N THR A 179 -6.68 -25.67 -3.59
CA THR A 179 -7.42 -24.76 -2.72
C THR A 179 -6.75 -23.38 -2.67
N VAL A 180 -5.43 -23.31 -2.49
CA VAL A 180 -4.69 -22.03 -2.51
C VAL A 180 -4.89 -21.31 -3.84
N LYS A 181 -4.79 -22.04 -4.96
CA LYS A 181 -4.98 -21.49 -6.31
C LYS A 181 -6.39 -20.91 -6.49
N ALA A 182 -7.42 -21.67 -6.09
CA ALA A 182 -8.81 -21.24 -6.19
C ALA A 182 -9.11 -20.03 -5.30
N LEU A 183 -8.66 -20.04 -4.03
CA LEU A 183 -8.85 -18.93 -3.10
C LEU A 183 -8.10 -17.67 -3.54
N THR A 184 -6.92 -17.82 -4.16
CA THR A 184 -6.19 -16.69 -4.73
C THR A 184 -7.01 -16.04 -5.85
N ALA A 185 -7.51 -16.82 -6.79
CA ALA A 185 -8.32 -16.31 -7.90
C ALA A 185 -9.61 -15.62 -7.40
N LEU A 186 -10.32 -16.24 -6.46
CA LEU A 186 -11.55 -15.68 -5.87
C LEU A 186 -11.26 -14.43 -5.03
N GLY A 187 -10.20 -14.46 -4.23
CA GLY A 187 -9.79 -13.36 -3.36
C GLY A 187 -9.40 -12.12 -4.15
N PHE A 188 -8.51 -12.27 -5.14
CA PHE A 188 -8.10 -11.16 -6.00
C PHE A 188 -9.25 -10.67 -6.90
N GLY A 189 -10.09 -11.57 -7.43
CA GLY A 189 -11.26 -11.18 -8.21
C GLY A 189 -12.29 -10.39 -7.39
N GLY A 190 -12.57 -10.83 -6.17
CA GLY A 190 -13.46 -10.13 -5.24
C GLY A 190 -12.90 -8.78 -4.79
N ALA A 191 -11.62 -8.74 -4.42
CA ALA A 191 -10.95 -7.50 -4.04
C ALA A 191 -10.89 -6.50 -5.20
N ALA A 192 -10.60 -6.97 -6.42
CA ALA A 192 -10.63 -6.15 -7.63
C ALA A 192 -12.02 -5.52 -7.88
N PHE A 193 -13.08 -6.30 -7.73
CA PHE A 193 -14.45 -5.81 -7.91
C PHE A 193 -14.81 -4.68 -6.94
N LEU A 194 -14.31 -4.76 -5.70
CA LEU A 194 -14.52 -3.76 -4.66
C LEU A 194 -13.53 -2.57 -4.73
N SER A 195 -12.51 -2.66 -5.59
CA SER A 195 -11.42 -1.68 -5.66
C SER A 195 -11.67 -0.51 -6.62
N ASP A 196 -10.94 0.57 -6.40
CA ASP A 196 -10.71 1.63 -7.40
C ASP A 196 -9.42 1.40 -8.22
N TRP A 197 -9.08 2.35 -9.07
CA TRP A 197 -7.88 2.29 -9.91
C TRP A 197 -6.57 2.16 -9.13
N ILE A 198 -6.45 2.78 -7.95
CA ILE A 198 -5.19 2.79 -7.19
C ILE A 198 -5.03 1.45 -6.48
N PHE A 199 -6.01 1.08 -5.63
CA PHE A 199 -5.93 -0.18 -4.88
C PHE A 199 -5.96 -1.40 -5.84
N GLY A 200 -6.86 -1.39 -6.83
CA GLY A 200 -6.94 -2.45 -7.84
C GLY A 200 -5.70 -2.54 -8.72
N GLY A 201 -5.08 -1.40 -9.06
CA GLY A 201 -3.81 -1.36 -9.75
C GLY A 201 -2.68 -2.04 -8.95
N CYS A 202 -2.65 -1.84 -7.63
CA CYS A 202 -1.70 -2.52 -6.75
C CYS A 202 -1.93 -4.05 -6.76
N LEU A 203 -3.17 -4.50 -6.64
CA LEU A 203 -3.50 -5.94 -6.69
C LEU A 203 -3.04 -6.60 -8.00
N VAL A 204 -3.20 -5.91 -9.13
CA VAL A 204 -2.71 -6.38 -10.44
C VAL A 204 -1.18 -6.43 -10.44
N TYR A 205 -0.52 -5.38 -9.94
CA TYR A 205 0.94 -5.33 -9.85
C TYR A 205 1.49 -6.47 -8.98
N ASP A 206 0.85 -6.74 -7.85
CA ASP A 206 1.24 -7.81 -6.93
C ASP A 206 1.16 -9.19 -7.59
N LEU A 207 0.09 -9.46 -8.34
CA LEU A 207 -0.04 -10.71 -9.09
C LEU A 207 1.00 -10.84 -10.20
N ILE A 208 1.38 -9.74 -10.84
CA ILE A 208 2.48 -9.74 -11.82
C ILE A 208 3.81 -10.05 -11.11
N ALA A 209 4.08 -9.39 -9.99
CA ALA A 209 5.29 -9.61 -9.20
C ALA A 209 5.40 -11.08 -8.75
N LEU A 210 4.29 -11.67 -8.29
CA LEU A 210 4.17 -13.08 -7.99
C LEU A 210 4.39 -13.97 -9.22
N SER A 211 3.69 -13.69 -10.33
CA SER A 211 3.82 -14.47 -11.56
C SER A 211 5.27 -14.53 -12.03
N VAL A 212 5.97 -13.40 -12.06
CA VAL A 212 7.39 -13.36 -12.45
C VAL A 212 8.27 -14.08 -11.42
N GLY A 213 8.04 -13.87 -10.13
CA GLY A 213 8.82 -14.49 -9.05
C GLY A 213 8.72 -16.02 -9.03
N GLN A 214 7.54 -16.54 -9.35
CA GLN A 214 7.28 -17.98 -9.36
C GLN A 214 7.84 -18.69 -10.60
N ARG A 215 8.31 -17.98 -11.63
CA ARG A 215 8.70 -18.58 -12.92
C ARG A 215 9.77 -19.68 -12.80
N SER A 216 10.76 -19.48 -11.93
CA SER A 216 11.83 -20.44 -11.68
C SER A 216 11.51 -21.47 -10.59
N TYR A 217 10.41 -21.27 -9.85
CA TYR A 217 10.05 -22.09 -8.70
C TYR A 217 8.89 -23.05 -9.03
N ASP A 218 7.81 -22.54 -9.63
CA ASP A 218 6.71 -23.31 -10.20
C ASP A 218 6.17 -22.57 -11.44
N SER A 219 6.58 -23.01 -12.63
CA SER A 219 6.17 -22.41 -13.90
C SER A 219 4.67 -22.50 -14.16
N THR A 220 4.00 -23.55 -13.66
CA THR A 220 2.56 -23.72 -13.82
C THR A 220 1.81 -22.71 -12.97
N TRP A 221 2.24 -22.54 -11.71
CA TRP A 221 1.66 -21.52 -10.84
C TRP A 221 1.94 -20.09 -11.31
N SER A 222 3.17 -19.83 -11.76
CA SER A 222 3.56 -18.57 -12.41
C SER A 222 2.61 -18.20 -13.54
N THR A 223 2.31 -19.14 -14.44
CA THR A 223 1.38 -18.93 -15.56
C THR A 223 -0.04 -18.66 -15.08
N GLN A 224 -0.52 -19.40 -14.08
CA GLN A 224 -1.86 -19.20 -13.50
C GLN A 224 -2.00 -17.83 -12.84
N LEU A 225 -1.01 -17.39 -12.06
CA LEU A 225 -0.96 -16.04 -11.50
C LEU A 225 -1.02 -14.97 -12.58
N GLY A 226 -0.35 -15.17 -13.72
CA GLY A 226 -0.43 -14.26 -14.87
C GLY A 226 -1.84 -14.15 -15.45
N PHE A 227 -2.55 -15.27 -15.58
CA PHE A 227 -3.97 -15.25 -15.98
C PHE A 227 -4.87 -14.57 -14.94
N ILE A 228 -4.63 -14.83 -13.64
CA ILE A 228 -5.36 -14.15 -12.55
C ILE A 228 -5.08 -12.64 -12.60
N ALA A 229 -3.84 -12.21 -12.89
CA ALA A 229 -3.47 -10.80 -13.05
C ALA A 229 -4.26 -10.14 -14.19
N ALA A 230 -4.32 -10.79 -15.36
CA ALA A 230 -5.07 -10.29 -16.50
C ALA A 230 -6.58 -10.19 -16.20
N GLY A 231 -7.16 -11.21 -15.56
CA GLY A 231 -8.56 -11.18 -15.14
C GLY A 231 -8.85 -10.09 -14.11
N THR A 232 -7.98 -9.94 -13.10
CA THR A 232 -8.04 -8.87 -12.10
C THR A 232 -7.99 -7.50 -12.77
N ALA A 233 -7.07 -7.30 -13.72
CA ALA A 233 -6.95 -6.04 -14.46
C ALA A 233 -8.20 -5.73 -15.28
N ALA A 234 -8.82 -6.73 -15.92
CA ALA A 234 -10.07 -6.56 -16.64
C ALA A 234 -11.21 -6.15 -15.69
N ILE A 235 -11.33 -6.78 -14.53
CA ILE A 235 -12.35 -6.41 -13.51
C ILE A 235 -12.16 -4.97 -13.05
N VAL A 236 -10.94 -4.60 -12.63
CA VAL A 236 -10.62 -3.23 -12.18
C VAL A 236 -10.91 -2.22 -13.29
N GLY A 237 -10.45 -2.50 -14.51
CA GLY A 237 -10.60 -1.62 -15.66
C GLY A 237 -12.06 -1.39 -16.05
N ILE A 238 -12.83 -2.48 -16.26
CA ILE A 238 -14.23 -2.40 -16.66
C ILE A 238 -15.06 -1.73 -15.57
N LYS A 239 -14.92 -2.16 -14.31
CA LYS A 239 -15.72 -1.62 -13.20
C LYS A 239 -15.48 -0.13 -13.03
N ASN A 240 -14.23 0.32 -13.02
CA ASN A 240 -13.92 1.72 -12.74
C ASN A 240 -14.09 2.64 -13.96
N TYR A 241 -14.09 2.08 -15.17
CA TYR A 241 -14.55 2.80 -16.36
C TYR A 241 -16.06 3.05 -16.32
N LEU A 242 -16.86 2.02 -16.00
CA LEU A 242 -18.32 2.11 -15.96
C LEU A 242 -18.85 2.91 -14.74
N LYS A 243 -18.19 2.78 -13.59
CA LYS A 243 -18.55 3.46 -12.35
C LYS A 243 -17.31 4.08 -11.69
N PRO A 244 -16.86 5.25 -12.15
CA PRO A 244 -15.73 5.95 -11.56
C PRO A 244 -15.97 6.21 -10.07
N PRO A 245 -15.02 5.88 -9.18
CA PRO A 245 -15.21 5.98 -7.72
C PRO A 245 -14.87 7.37 -7.16
N TYR A 246 -14.86 8.41 -8.00
CA TYR A 246 -14.34 9.74 -7.67
C TYR A 246 -15.43 10.79 -7.74
N VAL A 247 -15.37 11.77 -6.83
CA VAL A 247 -16.19 12.96 -6.92
C VAL A 247 -15.56 13.88 -7.97
N ARG A 248 -16.24 14.03 -9.11
CA ARG A 248 -15.89 14.99 -10.15
C ARG A 248 -16.72 16.26 -9.95
N GLY A 249 -16.08 17.42 -9.96
CA GLY A 249 -16.75 18.73 -9.91
C GLY A 249 -16.10 19.70 -10.90
N ASP A 250 -16.78 20.79 -11.22
CA ASP A 250 -16.26 21.85 -12.07
C ASP A 250 -15.12 22.60 -11.35
N TYR A 251 -13.99 22.81 -12.03
CA TYR A 251 -12.87 23.58 -11.50
C TYR A 251 -13.21 25.08 -11.36
N SER A 252 -14.22 25.56 -12.08
CA SER A 252 -14.68 26.96 -12.03
C SER A 252 -15.14 27.40 -10.63
N GLN A 253 -15.74 26.49 -9.85
CA GLN A 253 -16.24 26.79 -8.50
C GLN A 253 -15.11 26.98 -7.48
N VAL A 254 -13.96 26.34 -7.68
CA VAL A 254 -12.79 26.52 -6.80
C VAL A 254 -12.17 27.91 -6.99
N VAL A 255 -12.18 28.41 -8.23
CA VAL A 255 -11.69 29.76 -8.58
C VAL A 255 -12.65 30.85 -8.10
N GLN A 256 -13.96 30.58 -8.07
CA GLN A 256 -14.95 31.54 -7.56
C GLN A 256 -14.81 31.77 -6.04
N ASP A 257 -14.58 30.71 -5.26
CA ASP A 257 -14.23 30.81 -3.84
C ASP A 257 -12.92 31.62 -3.62
N GLU A 258 -11.96 31.58 -4.55
CA GLU A 258 -10.73 32.39 -4.45
C GLU A 258 -10.95 33.90 -4.59
N THR A 259 -12.07 34.31 -5.20
CA THR A 259 -12.43 35.72 -5.43
C THR A 259 -13.41 36.26 -4.39
N ASP A 260 -14.31 35.44 -3.86
CA ASP A 260 -15.37 35.89 -2.94
C ASP A 260 -14.84 36.06 -1.50
N ASP A 261 -13.85 35.26 -1.09
CA ASP A 261 -13.23 35.34 0.25
C ASP A 261 -12.21 36.49 0.41
N ARG A 262 -12.15 37.46 -0.53
CA ARG A 262 -11.26 38.64 -0.48
C ARG A 262 -11.97 39.94 -0.11
N VAL A 263 -13.17 39.89 0.47
CA VAL A 263 -13.95 41.06 0.89
C VAL A 263 -13.98 41.21 2.41
#